data_AF-A0A962BHC5-F1
#
_entry.id   AF-A0A962BHC5-F1
#
_cell.length_a   1.000
_cell.length_b   1.000
_cell.length_c   1.000
_cell.angle_alpha   90.00
_cell.angle_beta   90.00
_cell.angle_gamma   90.00
#
_symmetry.space_group_name_H-M   'P 1'
#
loop_
_entity.id
_entity.type
_entity.pdbx_description
1 polymer ?
#
loop_
_entity_poly.entity_id
_entity_poly.type
_entity_poly.pdbx_seq_one_letter_code
_entity_poly.pdbx_strand_id
1 'polypeptide(L)'
;MIIQNIINKTKHIFPESAEFRDSENKPEYQIISWKLGDDVNRPNKHSIPIHLALSDEFIEDYNDGNEKIKARMIEAAIKFIQKHIEEFNPAHNTPRDQIVREVKWIVPTLN
;
A
#
# COMPACT_ATOMS: atom_id res chain seq x y z
N MET A 1 6.01 -11.23 8.91
CA MET A 1 6.65 -10.32 7.94
C MET A 1 6.28 -8.89 8.30
N ILE A 2 7.24 -7.95 8.23
CA ILE A 2 7.08 -6.55 8.69
C ILE A 2 5.91 -5.87 7.99
N ILE A 3 5.83 -6.00 6.65
CA ILE A 3 4.77 -5.40 5.85
C ILE A 3 3.38 -5.90 6.23
N GLN A 4 3.22 -7.20 6.53
CA GLN A 4 1.92 -7.74 6.94
C GLN A 4 1.45 -7.21 8.30
N ASN A 5 2.37 -6.92 9.22
CA ASN A 5 2.03 -6.25 10.48
C ASN A 5 1.51 -4.83 10.21
N ILE A 6 2.16 -4.09 9.32
CA ILE A 6 1.75 -2.74 8.92
C ILE A 6 0.38 -2.79 8.24
N ILE A 7 0.18 -3.66 7.25
CA ILE A 7 -1.10 -3.85 6.55
C ILE A 7 -2.24 -4.17 7.51
N ASN A 8 -2.03 -5.10 8.46
CA ASN A 8 -3.05 -5.43 9.45
C ASN A 8 -3.46 -4.23 10.32
N LYS A 9 -2.52 -3.32 10.59
CA LYS A 9 -2.77 -2.09 11.34
C LYS A 9 -3.42 -1.00 10.49
N THR A 10 -3.22 -0.99 9.17
CA THR A 10 -3.76 0.04 8.27
C THR A 10 -4.94 -0.42 7.42
N LYS A 11 -5.34 -1.69 7.43
CA LYS A 11 -6.42 -2.16 6.53
C LYS A 11 -7.73 -1.36 6.63
N HIS A 12 -8.02 -0.82 7.82
CA HIS A 12 -9.23 -0.07 8.12
C HIS A 12 -9.27 1.35 7.51
N ILE A 13 -8.13 1.89 7.03
CA ILE A 13 -8.09 3.18 6.34
C ILE A 13 -8.32 3.08 4.83
N PHE A 14 -8.33 1.85 4.29
CA PHE A 14 -8.70 1.59 2.91
C PHE A 14 -10.22 1.38 2.79
N PRO A 15 -10.80 1.51 1.59
CA PRO A 15 -12.18 1.13 1.35
C PRO A 15 -12.45 -0.33 1.75
N GLU A 16 -13.67 -0.64 2.19
CA GLU A 16 -14.06 -1.98 2.63
C GLU A 16 -13.86 -3.06 1.54
N SER A 17 -13.98 -2.66 0.27
CA SER A 17 -13.75 -3.52 -0.90
C SER A 17 -12.27 -3.65 -1.31
N ALA A 18 -11.33 -3.19 -0.48
CA ALA A 18 -9.90 -3.30 -0.76
C ALA A 18 -9.41 -4.74 -0.73
N GLU A 19 -8.74 -5.10 -1.82
CA GLU A 19 -8.06 -6.37 -2.02
C GLU A 19 -6.56 -6.16 -1.80
N PHE A 20 -5.97 -7.02 -0.99
CA PHE A 20 -4.54 -7.02 -0.67
C PHE A 20 -3.94 -8.30 -1.26
N ARG A 21 -3.04 -8.15 -2.23
CA ARG A 21 -2.40 -9.28 -2.91
C ARG A 21 -0.90 -9.23 -2.69
N ASP A 22 -0.34 -10.34 -2.25
CA ASP A 22 1.10 -10.45 -2.06
C ASP A 22 1.80 -10.47 -3.43
N SER A 23 2.97 -9.85 -3.51
CA SER A 23 3.81 -10.01 -4.70
C SER A 23 4.49 -11.38 -4.65
N GLU A 24 4.22 -12.25 -5.62
CA GLU A 24 4.80 -13.61 -5.70
C GLU A 24 6.33 -13.62 -5.63
N ASN A 25 6.98 -12.55 -6.10
CA ASN A 25 8.44 -12.46 -6.20
C ASN A 25 9.08 -11.57 -5.13
N LYS A 26 8.29 -10.86 -4.31
CA LYS A 26 8.79 -9.86 -3.36
C LYS A 26 7.94 -9.82 -2.08
N PRO A 27 8.30 -10.57 -1.03
CA PRO A 27 7.51 -10.64 0.20
C PRO A 27 7.36 -9.28 0.91
N GLU A 28 8.28 -8.35 0.67
CA GLU A 28 8.23 -6.97 1.16
C GLU A 28 7.33 -6.03 0.33
N TYR A 29 6.56 -6.56 -0.64
CA TYR A 29 5.63 -5.81 -1.48
C TYR A 29 4.19 -6.28 -1.31
N GLN A 30 3.28 -5.32 -1.14
CA GLN A 30 1.84 -5.52 -1.15
C GLN A 30 1.22 -4.73 -2.31
N ILE A 31 0.41 -5.41 -3.12
CA ILE A 31 -0.43 -4.77 -4.14
C ILE A 31 -1.82 -4.55 -3.55
N ILE A 32 -2.31 -3.31 -3.59
CA ILE A 32 -3.60 -2.91 -3.04
C ILE A 32 -4.45 -2.29 -4.15
N SER A 33 -5.69 -2.76 -4.27
CA SER A 33 -6.67 -2.20 -5.22
C SER A 33 -8.09 -2.49 -4.75
N TRP A 34 -9.08 -1.73 -5.19
CA TRP A 34 -10.50 -1.99 -4.88
C TRP A 34 -11.38 -1.73 -6.09
N LYS A 35 -12.59 -2.28 -6.10
CA LYS A 35 -13.60 -1.95 -7.11
C LYS A 35 -14.12 -0.53 -6.89
N LEU A 36 -14.18 0.26 -7.97
CA LEU A 36 -14.70 1.63 -7.90
C LEU A 36 -16.23 1.67 -7.87
N GLY A 37 -16.89 0.81 -8.64
CA GLY A 37 -18.36 0.77 -8.72
C GLY A 37 -19.01 2.04 -9.29
N ASP A 38 -18.21 2.94 -9.87
CA ASP A 38 -18.61 4.27 -10.34
C ASP A 38 -19.03 4.32 -11.82
N ASP A 39 -18.80 3.22 -12.56
CA ASP A 39 -19.03 3.14 -13.99
C ASP A 39 -19.96 1.98 -14.35
N VAL A 40 -21.19 2.31 -14.77
CA VAL A 40 -22.23 1.35 -15.18
C VAL A 40 -21.77 0.47 -16.36
N ASN A 41 -20.94 1.02 -17.26
CA ASN A 41 -20.42 0.28 -18.41
C ASN A 41 -19.21 -0.59 -18.05
N ARG A 42 -18.57 -0.33 -16.92
CA ARG A 42 -17.39 -1.07 -16.42
C ARG A 42 -17.58 -1.48 -14.95
N PRO A 43 -18.51 -2.40 -14.64
CA PRO A 43 -18.82 -2.79 -13.26
C PRO A 43 -17.65 -3.48 -12.52
N ASN A 44 -16.68 -4.01 -13.27
CA ASN A 44 -15.46 -4.63 -12.74
C ASN A 44 -14.24 -3.69 -12.83
N LYS A 45 -14.44 -2.38 -12.91
CA LYS A 45 -13.34 -1.41 -12.91
C LYS A 45 -12.74 -1.31 -11.51
N HIS A 46 -11.44 -1.53 -11.41
CA HIS A 46 -10.68 -1.36 -10.16
C HIS A 46 -10.07 0.04 -10.09
N SER A 47 -9.62 0.42 -8.89
CA SER A 47 -8.79 1.58 -8.66
C SER A 47 -7.45 1.44 -9.39
N ILE A 48 -6.74 2.56 -9.52
CA ILE A 48 -5.29 2.53 -9.75
C ILE A 48 -4.64 1.61 -8.68
N PRO A 49 -3.81 0.63 -9.07
CA PRO A 49 -3.15 -0.25 -8.11
C PRO A 49 -2.03 0.47 -7.36
N ILE A 50 -1.97 0.26 -6.06
CA ILE A 50 -0.91 0.74 -5.16
C ILE A 50 0.07 -0.39 -4.90
N HIS A 51 1.35 -0.15 -5.18
CA HIS A 51 2.45 -1.04 -4.83
C HIS A 51 3.12 -0.48 -3.57
N LEU A 52 2.69 -0.97 -2.42
CA LEU A 52 3.28 -0.62 -1.13
C LEU A 52 4.51 -1.48 -0.89
N ALA A 53 5.64 -0.86 -0.59
CA ALA A 53 6.88 -1.54 -0.25
C ALA A 53 7.56 -0.87 0.93
N LEU A 54 8.39 -1.61 1.64
CA LEU A 54 9.34 -1.06 2.60
C LEU A 54 10.66 -0.78 1.87
N SER A 55 11.32 0.33 2.19
CA SER A 55 12.70 0.57 1.73
C SER A 55 13.66 -0.44 2.37
N ASP A 56 14.78 -0.71 1.69
CA ASP A 56 15.80 -1.62 2.20
C ASP A 56 16.37 -1.08 3.53
N GLU A 57 16.58 0.23 3.61
CA GLU A 57 17.03 0.92 4.84
C GLU A 57 16.01 0.76 5.98
N PHE A 58 14.71 0.83 5.69
CA PHE A 58 13.69 0.57 6.72
C PHE A 58 13.79 -0.86 7.25
N ILE A 59 14.02 -1.85 6.38
CA ILE A 59 14.12 -3.24 6.79
C ILE A 59 15.37 -3.46 7.64
N GLU A 60 16.51 -2.92 7.23
CA GLU A 60 17.78 -2.97 7.96
C GLU A 60 17.64 -2.34 9.35
N ASP A 61 17.21 -1.07 9.42
CA ASP A 61 17.05 -0.35 10.69
C ASP A 61 16.01 -1.01 11.61
N TYR A 62 14.94 -1.59 11.04
CA TYR A 62 13.93 -2.31 11.81
C TYR A 62 14.52 -3.58 12.44
N ASN A 63 15.37 -4.31 11.71
CA ASN A 63 15.99 -5.54 12.21
C ASN A 63 17.05 -5.24 13.28
N ASP A 64 17.83 -4.18 13.12
CA ASP A 64 18.88 -3.77 14.04
C ASP A 64 18.34 -3.00 15.26
N GLY A 65 17.16 -2.40 15.12
CA GLY A 65 16.51 -1.61 16.16
C GLY A 65 16.03 -2.42 17.37
N ASN A 66 16.07 -1.79 18.55
CA ASN A 66 15.37 -2.31 19.73
C ASN A 66 13.84 -2.11 19.61
N GLU A 67 13.07 -2.69 20.53
CA GLU A 67 11.58 -2.62 20.50
C GLU A 67 11.03 -1.20 20.44
N LYS A 68 11.70 -0.22 21.06
CA LYS A 68 11.29 1.18 21.01
C LYS A 68 11.48 1.78 19.61
N ILE A 69 12.58 1.45 18.94
CA ILE A 69 12.86 1.89 17.56
C ILE A 69 11.83 1.23 16.61
N LYS A 70 11.66 -0.09 16.70
CA LYS A 70 10.68 -0.85 15.91
C LYS A 70 9.27 -0.27 16.03
N ALA A 71 8.80 0.02 17.25
CA ALA A 71 7.49 0.61 17.47
C ALA A 71 7.33 1.99 16.79
N ARG A 72 8.36 2.86 16.89
CA ARG A 72 8.37 4.18 16.23
C ARG A 72 8.36 4.06 14.71
N MET A 73 9.11 3.12 14.15
CA MET A 73 9.14 2.88 12.70
C MET A 73 7.79 2.39 12.17
N ILE A 74 7.12 1.49 12.90
CA ILE A 74 5.76 1.04 12.56
C ILE A 74 4.76 2.20 12.61
N GLU A 75 4.84 3.05 13.64
CA GLU A 75 3.98 4.23 13.74
C GLU A 75 4.22 5.21 12.57
N ALA A 76 5.47 5.42 12.19
CA ALA A 76 5.84 6.27 11.05
C ALA A 76 5.33 5.70 9.72
N ALA A 77 5.45 4.38 9.53
CA ALA A 77 4.90 3.69 8.37
C ALA A 77 3.37 3.84 8.28
N ILE A 78 2.66 3.73 9.41
CA ILE A 78 1.21 3.93 9.46
C ILE A 78 0.85 5.37 9.06
N LYS A 79 1.55 6.37 9.63
CA LYS A 79 1.33 7.79 9.28
C LYS A 79 1.62 8.09 7.81
N PHE A 80 2.66 7.48 7.26
CA PHE A 80 3.00 7.59 5.85
C PHE A 80 1.83 7.09 4.98
N ILE A 81 1.31 5.89 5.26
CA ILE A 81 0.19 5.30 4.51
C ILE A 81 -1.08 6.14 4.67
N GLN A 82 -1.40 6.58 5.90
CA GLN A 82 -2.54 7.46 6.18
C GLN A 82 -2.52 8.74 5.34
N LYS A 83 -1.39 9.43 5.32
CA LYS A 83 -1.23 10.64 4.51
C LYS A 83 -1.41 10.34 3.02
N HIS A 84 -0.80 9.26 2.52
CA HIS A 84 -0.87 8.95 1.10
C HIS A 84 -2.26 8.51 0.65
N ILE A 85 -3.02 7.79 1.49
CA ILE A 85 -4.38 7.39 1.12
C ILE A 85 -5.34 8.59 1.11
N GLU A 86 -5.16 9.56 2.00
CA GLU A 86 -5.94 10.80 2.03
C GLU A 86 -5.76 11.63 0.75
N GLU A 87 -4.54 11.63 0.19
CA GLU A 87 -4.19 12.35 -1.03
C GLU A 87 -4.42 11.51 -2.31
N PHE A 88 -4.78 10.23 -2.18
CA PHE A 88 -4.86 9.31 -3.31
C PHE A 88 -6.17 9.47 -4.09
N ASN A 89 -6.06 9.77 -5.39
CA ASN A 89 -7.18 9.66 -6.31
C ASN A 89 -7.20 8.27 -6.97
N PRO A 90 -8.17 7.39 -6.64
CA PRO A 90 -8.21 6.04 -7.17
C PRO A 90 -8.76 5.95 -8.60
N ALA A 91 -9.39 7.02 -9.10
CA ALA A 91 -10.04 7.03 -10.39
C ALA A 91 -9.03 7.12 -11.54
N HIS A 92 -9.29 6.33 -12.59
CA HIS A 92 -8.61 6.44 -13.87
C HIS A 92 -9.61 6.18 -15.00
N ASN A 93 -9.29 6.60 -16.23
CA ASN A 93 -10.12 6.33 -17.41
C ASN A 93 -9.43 5.42 -18.43
N THR A 94 -8.42 4.67 -18.00
CA THR A 94 -7.69 3.73 -18.85
C THR A 94 -8.66 2.72 -19.49
N PRO A 95 -8.60 2.50 -20.81
CA PRO A 95 -9.34 1.45 -21.50
C PRO A 95 -9.02 0.06 -20.95
N ARG A 96 -9.94 -0.90 -21.16
CA ARG A 96 -9.85 -2.26 -20.59
C ARG A 96 -8.66 -3.06 -21.12
N ASP A 97 -8.24 -2.77 -22.34
CA ASP A 97 -7.15 -3.41 -23.08
C ASP A 97 -5.79 -2.73 -22.85
N GLN A 98 -5.74 -1.71 -22.00
CA GLN A 98 -4.53 -0.96 -21.70
C GLN A 98 -4.09 -1.16 -20.25
N ILE A 99 -2.77 -1.10 -20.05
CA ILE A 99 -2.16 -1.19 -18.72
C ILE A 99 -2.54 0.07 -17.94
N VAL A 100 -3.18 -0.12 -16.79
CA VAL A 100 -3.46 0.96 -15.84
C VAL A 100 -2.13 1.41 -15.24
N ARG A 101 -1.92 2.72 -15.16
CA ARG A 101 -0.76 3.28 -14.46
C ARG A 101 -0.79 2.81 -13.00
N GLU A 102 0.34 2.34 -12.49
CA GLU A 102 0.52 1.93 -11.10
C GLU A 102 1.13 3.09 -10.29
N VAL A 103 0.86 3.12 -8.97
CA VAL A 103 1.57 4.00 -8.04
C VAL A 103 2.42 3.19 -7.08
N LYS A 104 3.63 3.69 -6.77
CA LYS A 104 4.55 3.04 -5.82
C LYS A 104 4.63 3.87 -4.55
N TRP A 105 4.37 3.24 -3.43
CA TRP A 105 4.49 3.82 -2.10
C TRP A 105 5.63 3.11 -1.38
N ILE A 106 6.79 3.74 -1.34
CA ILE A 106 7.97 3.19 -0.66
C ILE A 106 8.05 3.86 0.71
N VAL A 107 7.84 3.09 1.76
CA VAL A 107 7.94 3.58 3.14
C VAL A 107 9.41 3.87 3.44
N PRO A 108 9.77 5.14 3.73
CA PRO A 108 11.15 5.51 4.03
C PRO A 108 11.52 5.10 5.46
N THR A 109 12.82 4.99 5.74
CA THR A 109 13.31 4.89 7.13
C THR A 109 13.06 6.18 7.92
N LEU A 110 13.19 6.11 9.23
CA LEU A 110 13.16 7.27 10.12
C LEU A 110 14.51 7.99 10.05
N ASN A 111 14.55 9.14 9.40
CA ASN A 111 15.67 10.07 9.51
C ASN A 111 15.81 10.65 10.94
#